data_AF-A0A4R9JS62-F1
#
_entry.id   AF-A0A4R9JS62-F1
#
_cell.length_a   1.000
_cell.length_b   1.000
_cell.length_c   1.000
_cell.angle_alpha   90.00
_cell.angle_beta   90.00
_cell.angle_gamma   90.00
#
_symmetry.space_group_name_H-M   'P 1'
#
loop_
_entity.id
_entity.type
_entity.pdbx_description
1 polymer ?
#
loop_
_entity_poly.entity_id
_entity_poly.type
_entity_poly.pdbx_seq_one_letter_code
_entity_poly.pdbx_strand_id
1 'polypeptide(L)'
;MKTSFSVLAGFFCIGDFTIIIDTLFLKNQILDHPHIISTYLVFFSFVLIFFGLHFPTFFRNFPRLLIIASFDFGMGIMLLLVDLGLLNDVYPEASLILLKYYYNTYYILTFFIFSYLITSKLQFNFPAIQKFMEYIYYAAIFTCFSFLIICIFPSNIPFTTKYFLHFFLFMNLLFLMCFIVFLFHYSFTKDYLTHPFSFLFERSKQIFEEKIPANRANSRLIKEKLWLLYDKQNWRHTMDSFWFQILVDETLDNALEHGGKREDDIITVHVFESAKFIDVFVIDSGKGFNPRHVPSPIESDRKLITGGRGIHILKKLFLVRWNFLGNEVNIRVDKTKSSDWKTNV
;
A
#
# COMPACT_ATOMS: atom_id res chain seq x y z
N MET A 1 -9.05 -4.91 7.53
CA MET A 1 -9.38 -3.65 6.80
C MET A 1 -8.08 -2.97 6.40
N LYS A 2 -7.79 -2.89 5.10
CA LYS A 2 -6.63 -2.15 4.58
C LYS A 2 -7.01 -0.67 4.58
N THR A 3 -6.62 0.09 5.61
CA THR A 3 -6.69 1.55 5.53
C THR A 3 -5.85 1.97 4.33
N SER A 4 -6.49 2.58 3.32
CA SER A 4 -5.75 3.03 2.15
C SER A 4 -4.75 4.08 2.63
N PHE A 5 -3.53 4.03 2.07
CA PHE A 5 -2.50 5.03 2.32
C PHE A 5 -3.07 6.47 2.20
N SER A 6 -4.04 6.67 1.31
CA SER A 6 -4.76 7.93 1.08
C SER A 6 -5.68 8.35 2.23
N VAL A 7 -6.43 7.44 2.85
CA VAL A 7 -7.29 7.76 4.01
C VAL A 7 -6.45 8.17 5.21
N LEU A 8 -5.31 7.49 5.41
CA LEU A 8 -4.42 7.78 6.52
C LEU A 8 -3.57 9.05 6.28
N ALA A 9 -3.13 9.32 5.05
CA ALA A 9 -2.54 10.60 4.68
C ALA A 9 -3.51 11.76 5.01
N GLY A 10 -4.81 11.57 4.77
CA GLY A 10 -5.84 12.51 5.21
C GLY A 10 -5.86 12.71 6.73
N PHE A 11 -5.78 11.63 7.53
CA PHE A 11 -5.70 11.74 8.99
C PHE A 11 -4.41 12.40 9.49
N PHE A 12 -3.26 12.18 8.85
CA PHE A 12 -2.02 12.90 9.17
C PHE A 12 -2.16 14.39 8.90
N CYS A 13 -2.74 14.80 7.75
CA CYS A 13 -3.05 16.20 7.49
C CYS A 13 -4.04 16.80 8.51
N ILE A 14 -4.93 16.00 9.11
CA ILE A 14 -5.84 16.45 10.18
C ILE A 14 -5.09 16.65 11.51
N GLY A 15 -4.13 15.79 11.86
CA GLY A 15 -3.30 15.99 13.06
C GLY A 15 -2.47 17.28 13.00
N ASP A 16 -2.12 17.66 11.78
CA ASP A 16 -1.35 18.86 11.44
C ASP A 16 -2.20 20.16 11.48
N PHE A 17 -3.53 20.02 11.51
CA PHE A 17 -4.46 21.15 11.53
C PHE A 17 -4.31 22.02 12.78
N THR A 18 -3.86 21.44 13.89
CA THR A 18 -3.60 22.15 15.16
C THR A 18 -2.49 23.20 15.03
N ILE A 19 -1.43 22.91 14.26
CA ILE A 19 -0.32 23.83 14.02
C ILE A 19 -0.70 24.90 13.00
N ILE A 20 -1.51 24.54 12.00
CA ILE A 20 -2.08 25.47 11.03
C ILE A 20 -3.05 26.45 11.72
N ILE A 21 -3.86 25.97 12.66
CA ILE A 21 -4.73 26.82 13.48
C ILE A 21 -3.90 27.75 14.37
N ASP A 22 -2.79 27.28 14.95
CA ASP A 22 -1.92 28.12 15.77
C ASP A 22 -1.30 29.28 14.98
N THR A 23 -0.82 28.99 13.77
CA THR A 23 -0.27 30.00 12.84
C THR A 23 -1.33 30.99 12.37
N LEU A 24 -2.55 30.54 12.07
CA LEU A 24 -3.59 31.38 11.47
C LEU A 24 -4.42 32.15 12.50
N PHE A 25 -4.64 31.60 13.70
CA PHE A 25 -5.64 32.11 14.65
C PHE A 25 -5.10 32.39 16.06
N LEU A 26 -4.04 31.70 16.52
CA LEU A 26 -3.56 31.81 17.91
C LEU A 26 -2.31 32.68 18.08
N LYS A 27 -1.95 33.49 17.08
CA LYS A 27 -0.77 34.38 17.11
C LYS A 27 0.52 33.65 17.48
N ASN A 28 0.74 32.43 16.97
CA ASN A 28 1.99 31.66 17.14
C ASN A 28 2.35 31.29 18.59
N GLN A 29 1.40 31.23 19.53
CA GLN A 29 1.71 30.94 20.94
C GLN A 29 2.38 29.58 21.15
N ILE A 30 2.00 28.56 20.37
CA ILE A 30 2.66 27.25 20.41
C ILE A 30 4.02 27.32 19.70
N LEU A 31 4.09 28.09 18.60
CA LEU A 31 5.28 28.27 17.78
C LEU A 31 6.41 29.10 18.46
N ASP A 32 6.08 29.89 19.47
CA ASP A 32 7.04 30.68 20.26
C ASP A 32 7.74 29.86 21.36
N HIS A 33 7.28 28.63 21.63
CA HIS A 33 7.91 27.71 22.58
C HIS A 33 8.76 26.65 21.86
N PRO A 34 10.10 26.84 21.75
CA PRO A 34 10.95 26.04 20.87
C PRO A 34 10.97 24.54 21.23
N HIS A 35 10.86 24.18 22.51
CA HIS A 35 10.94 22.80 23.00
C HIS A 35 9.67 21.96 22.78
N ILE A 36 8.50 22.60 22.70
CA ILE A 36 7.21 21.90 22.55
C ILE A 36 7.07 21.40 21.11
N ILE A 37 7.43 22.25 20.16
CA ILE A 37 7.33 21.98 18.72
C ILE A 37 8.31 20.90 18.29
N SER A 38 9.54 20.98 18.80
CA SER A 38 10.60 20.00 18.52
C SER A 38 10.23 18.61 19.03
N THR A 39 9.73 18.52 20.26
CA THR A 39 9.20 17.28 20.84
C THR A 39 8.08 16.69 19.98
N TYR A 40 7.11 17.53 19.58
CA TYR A 40 6.01 17.11 18.69
C TYR A 40 6.53 16.58 17.35
N LEU A 41 7.53 17.23 16.74
CA LEU A 41 8.10 16.81 15.46
C LEU A 41 8.85 15.48 15.56
N VAL A 42 9.54 15.22 16.68
CA VAL A 42 10.18 13.92 16.93
C VAL A 42 9.12 12.83 17.06
N PHE A 43 8.03 13.07 17.79
CA PHE A 43 6.93 12.12 17.84
C PHE A 43 6.26 11.91 16.48
N PHE A 44 6.04 12.96 15.70
CA PHE A 44 5.49 12.86 14.35
C PHE A 44 6.39 12.03 13.44
N SER A 45 7.70 12.30 13.42
CA SER A 45 8.67 11.50 12.67
C SER A 45 8.71 10.04 13.11
N PHE A 46 8.57 9.74 14.40
CA PHE A 46 8.45 8.37 14.90
C PHE A 46 7.18 7.67 14.42
N VAL A 47 6.02 8.31 14.49
CA VAL A 47 4.76 7.76 14.01
C VAL A 47 4.86 7.48 12.50
N LEU A 48 5.48 8.38 11.75
CA LEU A 48 5.70 8.24 10.31
C LEU A 48 6.66 7.10 9.95
N ILE A 49 7.79 6.97 10.64
CA ILE A 49 8.75 5.87 10.45
C ILE A 49 8.11 4.54 10.84
N PHE A 50 7.46 4.46 12.00
CA PHE A 50 6.78 3.25 12.47
C PHE A 50 5.66 2.82 11.51
N PHE A 51 4.87 3.78 11.00
CA PHE A 51 3.88 3.51 9.95
C PHE A 51 4.53 3.04 8.64
N GLY A 52 5.65 3.65 8.28
CA GLY A 52 6.46 3.25 7.15
C GLY A 52 6.89 1.79 7.21
N LEU A 53 7.22 1.33 8.41
CA LEU A 53 7.78 0.02 8.73
C LEU A 53 6.74 -1.07 9.07
N HIS A 54 5.45 -0.76 9.20
CA HIS A 54 4.42 -1.69 9.70
C HIS A 54 4.07 -2.89 8.78
N PHE A 55 4.80 -3.13 7.69
CA PHE A 55 4.57 -4.23 6.75
C PHE A 55 5.65 -5.33 6.91
N PRO A 56 5.31 -6.53 7.41
CA PRO A 56 6.29 -7.58 7.74
C PRO A 56 7.22 -8.01 6.60
N THR A 57 6.76 -7.94 5.34
CA THR A 57 7.54 -8.28 4.16
C THR A 57 8.43 -7.13 3.65
N PHE A 58 8.17 -5.89 4.07
CA PHE A 58 8.98 -4.73 3.69
C PHE A 58 10.38 -4.83 4.28
N PHE A 59 10.50 -5.27 5.55
CA PHE A 59 11.79 -5.52 6.21
C PHE A 59 12.67 -6.53 5.46
N ARG A 60 12.05 -7.57 4.88
CA ARG A 60 12.80 -8.60 4.15
C ARG A 60 13.33 -8.11 2.81
N ASN A 61 12.64 -7.17 2.18
CA ASN A 61 12.96 -6.70 0.83
C ASN A 61 13.82 -5.43 0.83
N PHE A 62 13.74 -4.59 1.88
CA PHE A 62 14.47 -3.32 1.98
C PHE A 62 15.31 -3.20 3.27
N PRO A 63 16.29 -4.11 3.51
CA PRO A 63 17.08 -4.12 4.75
C PRO A 63 17.93 -2.85 4.93
N ARG A 64 18.40 -2.22 3.85
CA ARG A 64 19.17 -0.97 3.93
C ARG A 64 18.34 0.20 4.44
N LEU A 65 17.08 0.30 3.99
CA LEU A 65 16.17 1.35 4.43
C LEU A 65 15.82 1.21 5.91
N LEU A 66 15.69 -0.03 6.39
CA LEU A 66 15.50 -0.31 7.81
C LEU A 66 16.66 0.22 8.66
N ILE A 67 17.90 -0.05 8.26
CA ILE A 67 19.10 0.40 8.99
C ILE A 67 19.13 1.93 9.04
N ILE A 68 18.87 2.58 7.92
CA ILE A 68 18.84 4.04 7.80
C ILE A 68 17.73 4.66 8.68
N ALA A 69 16.52 4.08 8.65
CA ALA A 69 15.42 4.54 9.50
C ALA A 69 15.67 4.29 11.00
N SER A 70 16.39 3.22 11.34
CA SER A 70 16.78 2.93 12.73
C SER A 70 17.84 3.91 13.24
N PHE A 71 18.75 4.34 12.37
CA PHE A 71 19.72 5.39 12.68
C PHE A 71 19.03 6.73 12.94
N ASP A 72 18.11 7.12 12.06
CA ASP A 72 17.28 8.33 12.22
C ASP A 72 16.44 8.28 13.51
N PHE A 73 15.86 7.12 13.82
CA PHE A 73 15.15 6.91 15.09
C PHE A 73 16.06 7.14 16.32
N GLY A 74 17.29 6.62 16.28
CA GLY A 74 18.30 6.89 17.31
C GLY A 74 18.65 8.38 17.42
N MET A 75 18.72 9.08 16.28
CA MET A 75 18.97 10.52 16.29
C MET A 75 17.82 11.31 16.96
N GLY A 76 16.57 10.93 16.69
CA GLY A 76 15.39 11.54 17.30
C GLY A 76 15.30 11.32 18.81
N ILE A 77 15.67 10.13 19.31
CA ILE A 77 15.71 9.86 20.76
C ILE A 77 16.70 10.80 21.46
N MET A 78 17.86 11.04 20.85
CA MET A 78 18.85 11.96 21.41
C MET A 78 18.31 13.40 21.52
N LEU A 79 17.50 13.84 20.56
CA LEU A 79 16.83 15.14 20.57
C LEU A 79 15.76 15.25 21.65
N LEU A 80 14.96 14.19 21.85
CA LEU A 80 14.00 14.14 22.95
C LEU A 80 14.67 14.29 24.31
N LEU A 81 15.82 13.65 24.53
CA LEU A 81 16.58 13.77 25.78
C LEU A 81 17.10 15.20 26.03
N VAL A 82 17.41 15.94 24.96
CA VAL A 82 17.81 17.35 25.04
C VAL A 82 16.59 18.24 25.36
N ASP A 83 15.46 18.03 24.68
CA ASP A 83 14.24 18.82 24.86
C ASP A 83 13.54 18.60 26.19
N LEU A 84 13.59 17.39 26.74
CA LEU A 84 13.07 17.06 28.06
C LEU A 84 13.90 17.68 29.20
N GLY A 85 14.93 18.46 28.90
CA GLY A 85 15.75 19.16 29.90
C GLY A 85 16.82 18.31 30.57
N LEU A 86 16.75 16.98 30.45
CA LEU A 86 17.67 16.02 31.08
C LEU A 86 19.14 16.26 30.71
N LEU A 87 19.42 16.67 29.47
CA LEU A 87 20.78 17.00 29.04
C LEU A 87 21.18 18.45 29.36
N ASN A 88 20.20 19.36 29.40
CA ASN A 88 20.40 20.78 29.68
C ASN A 88 20.85 21.01 31.12
N ASP A 89 20.27 20.25 32.06
CA ASP A 89 20.60 20.33 33.49
C ASP A 89 22.01 19.81 33.80
N VAL A 90 22.56 18.94 32.95
CA VAL A 90 23.85 18.27 33.17
C VAL A 90 24.97 18.89 32.31
N TYR A 91 24.68 19.28 31.05
CA TYR A 91 25.66 19.80 30.09
C TYR A 91 25.07 20.93 29.20
N PRO A 92 25.00 22.17 29.70
CA PRO A 92 24.32 23.28 29.02
C PRO A 92 24.97 23.69 27.69
N GLU A 93 26.31 23.68 27.60
CA GLU A 93 27.04 24.04 26.37
C GLU A 93 26.88 23.00 25.26
N ALA A 94 26.82 21.71 25.62
CA ALA A 94 26.59 20.63 24.65
C ALA A 94 25.18 20.70 24.09
N SER A 95 24.20 21.02 24.94
CA SER A 95 22.82 21.25 24.54
C SER A 95 22.67 22.40 23.55
N LEU A 96 23.40 23.51 23.74
CA LEU A 96 23.39 24.65 22.80
C LEU A 96 23.90 24.26 21.40
N ILE A 97 24.95 23.45 21.32
CA ILE A 97 25.51 22.94 20.06
C ILE A 97 24.53 21.99 19.37
N LEU A 98 23.91 21.09 20.15
CA LEU A 98 22.85 20.18 19.69
C LEU A 98 21.65 20.96 19.14
N LEU A 99 21.18 21.98 19.85
CA LEU A 99 20.11 22.89 19.44
C LEU A 99 20.42 23.61 18.11
N LYS A 100 21.66 24.05 17.92
CA LYS A 100 22.04 24.86 16.76
C LYS A 100 22.28 24.05 15.48
N TYR A 101 22.91 22.89 15.58
CA TYR A 101 23.34 22.11 14.41
C TYR A 101 22.58 20.79 14.27
N TYR A 102 22.38 20.07 15.37
CA TYR A 102 21.86 18.71 15.34
C TYR A 102 20.37 18.65 14.95
N TYR A 103 19.55 19.59 15.42
CA TYR A 103 18.14 19.70 14.99
C TYR A 103 18.00 19.85 13.48
N ASN A 104 18.76 20.77 12.89
CA ASN A 104 18.68 21.04 11.46
C ASN A 104 19.11 19.82 10.64
N THR A 105 20.22 19.18 11.05
CA THR A 105 20.70 17.96 10.39
C THR A 105 19.69 16.82 10.49
N TYR A 106 19.08 16.64 11.66
CA TYR A 106 18.06 15.62 11.87
C TYR A 106 16.89 15.78 10.90
N TYR A 107 16.22 16.94 10.86
CA TYR A 107 15.03 17.09 10.02
C TYR A 107 15.31 16.98 8.53
N ILE A 108 16.48 17.45 8.09
CA ILE A 108 16.90 17.26 6.70
C ILE A 108 17.02 15.77 6.40
N LEU A 109 17.72 15.01 7.26
CA LEU A 109 17.90 13.58 7.10
C LEU A 109 16.57 12.82 7.14
N THR A 110 15.74 13.09 8.16
CA THR A 110 14.41 12.50 8.35
C THR A 110 13.51 12.74 7.13
N PHE A 111 13.52 13.96 6.56
CA PHE A 111 12.73 14.26 5.37
C PHE A 111 13.12 13.39 4.17
N PHE A 112 14.42 13.25 3.89
CA PHE A 112 14.91 12.42 2.79
C PHE A 112 14.60 10.93 3.00
N ILE A 113 14.83 10.43 4.22
CA ILE A 113 14.55 9.04 4.59
C ILE A 113 13.06 8.74 4.41
N PHE A 114 12.21 9.65 4.88
CA PHE A 114 10.78 9.48 4.79
C PHE A 114 10.26 9.57 3.35
N SER A 115 10.76 10.53 2.57
CA SER A 115 10.47 10.65 1.13
C SER A 115 10.84 9.35 0.39
N TYR A 116 12.04 8.81 0.65
CA TYR A 116 12.46 7.54 0.08
C TYR A 116 11.59 6.36 0.55
N LEU A 117 11.18 6.35 1.83
CA LEU A 117 10.29 5.34 2.38
C LEU A 117 8.92 5.35 1.70
N ILE A 118 8.27 6.53 1.60
CA ILE A 118 6.98 6.69 0.91
C ILE A 118 7.11 6.17 -0.51
N THR A 119 8.17 6.58 -1.21
CA THR A 119 8.27 6.27 -2.64
C THR A 119 8.53 4.78 -2.87
N SER A 120 9.38 4.17 -2.04
CA SER A 120 9.60 2.71 -2.05
C SER A 120 8.31 1.94 -1.76
N LYS A 121 7.52 2.41 -0.78
CA LYS A 121 6.25 1.79 -0.40
C LYS A 121 5.18 1.90 -1.49
N LEU A 122 5.08 3.07 -2.14
CA LEU A 122 4.18 3.28 -3.26
C LEU A 122 4.59 2.43 -4.48
N GLN A 123 5.88 2.36 -4.82
CA GLN A 123 6.35 1.48 -5.91
C GLN A 123 6.02 0.01 -5.64
N PHE A 124 6.25 -0.45 -4.41
CA PHE A 124 6.03 -1.83 -4.04
C PHE A 124 4.54 -2.21 -4.04
N ASN A 125 3.67 -1.29 -3.60
CA ASN A 125 2.22 -1.53 -3.57
C ASN A 125 1.54 -1.33 -4.92
N PHE A 126 2.09 -0.49 -5.81
CA PHE A 126 1.50 -0.16 -7.10
C PHE A 126 2.43 -0.38 -8.30
N PRO A 127 2.92 -1.61 -8.55
CA PRO A 127 3.96 -1.81 -9.55
C PRO A 127 3.40 -1.95 -10.98
N ALA A 128 2.08 -1.79 -11.18
CA ALA A 128 1.47 -1.60 -12.51
C ALA A 128 1.60 -0.14 -13.01
N ILE A 129 2.00 0.76 -12.12
CA ILE A 129 2.02 2.22 -12.32
C ILE A 129 3.49 2.69 -12.46
N GLN A 130 4.44 1.80 -12.77
CA GLN A 130 5.89 2.05 -12.64
C GLN A 130 6.40 3.29 -13.42
N LYS A 131 5.89 3.53 -14.64
CA LYS A 131 6.18 4.75 -15.43
C LYS A 131 5.55 6.02 -14.86
N PHE A 132 4.46 5.91 -14.10
CA PHE A 132 3.75 7.07 -13.52
C PHE A 132 4.16 7.35 -12.06
N MET A 133 4.68 6.33 -11.37
CA MET A 133 5.45 6.50 -10.14
C MET A 133 6.62 7.47 -10.37
N GLU A 134 7.17 7.55 -11.59
CA GLU A 134 8.15 8.58 -11.98
C GLU A 134 7.64 10.01 -11.74
N TYR A 135 6.36 10.31 -11.94
CA TYR A 135 5.80 11.64 -11.63
C TYR A 135 5.73 11.90 -10.13
N ILE A 136 5.46 10.86 -9.32
CA ILE A 136 5.57 10.95 -7.86
C ILE A 136 7.03 11.15 -7.46
N TYR A 137 7.98 10.48 -8.12
CA TYR A 137 9.41 10.73 -7.95
C TYR A 137 9.79 12.16 -8.30
N TYR A 138 9.33 12.70 -9.43
CA TYR A 138 9.61 14.09 -9.82
C TYR A 138 9.00 15.08 -8.82
N ALA A 139 7.78 14.84 -8.33
CA ALA A 139 7.15 15.66 -7.31
C ALA A 139 7.93 15.61 -5.98
N ALA A 140 8.33 14.41 -5.53
CA ALA A 140 9.13 14.22 -4.33
C ALA A 140 10.54 14.83 -4.46
N ILE A 141 11.18 14.69 -5.62
CA ILE A 141 12.48 15.30 -5.92
C ILE A 141 12.34 16.82 -5.93
N PHE A 142 11.27 17.36 -6.52
CA PHE A 142 11.01 18.79 -6.54
C PHE A 142 10.80 19.34 -5.13
N THR A 143 10.00 18.68 -4.28
CA THR A 143 9.84 19.11 -2.87
C THR A 143 11.14 19.01 -2.08
N CYS A 144 11.94 17.95 -2.29
CA CYS A 144 13.28 17.84 -1.71
C CYS A 144 14.22 18.97 -2.15
N PHE A 145 14.24 19.29 -3.44
CA PHE A 145 15.08 20.33 -4.00
C PHE A 145 14.67 21.72 -3.49
N SER A 146 13.37 22.01 -3.45
CA SER A 146 12.84 23.25 -2.88
C SER A 146 13.17 23.41 -1.39
N PHE A 147 13.04 22.33 -0.60
CA PHE A 147 13.41 22.35 0.82
C PHE A 147 14.91 22.63 1.01
N LEU A 148 15.77 21.96 0.23
CA LEU A 148 17.24 22.10 0.33
C LEU A 148 17.72 23.50 -0.08
N ILE A 149 17.09 24.13 -1.09
CA ILE A 149 17.36 25.53 -1.46
C ILE A 149 17.05 26.47 -0.30
N ILE A 150 15.91 26.28 0.37
CA ILE A 150 15.51 27.12 1.52
C ILE A 150 16.45 26.92 2.71
N CYS A 151 16.98 25.71 2.92
CA CYS A 151 18.00 25.45 3.92
C CYS A 151 19.33 26.17 3.65
N ILE A 152 19.73 26.34 2.37
CA ILE A 152 21.01 26.96 1.98
C ILE A 152 20.94 28.49 1.95
N PHE A 153 19.77 29.06 1.63
CA PHE A 153 19.58 30.51 1.51
C PHE A 153 18.63 31.07 2.59
N PRO A 154 19.07 31.12 3.86
CA PRO A 154 18.24 31.57 4.97
C PRO A 154 17.93 33.07 4.96
N SER A 155 18.62 33.87 4.14
CA SER A 155 18.41 35.33 4.07
C SER A 155 17.05 35.72 3.49
N ASN A 156 16.35 34.81 2.81
CA ASN A 156 15.03 35.09 2.25
C ASN A 156 13.89 34.78 3.24
N ILE A 157 14.15 34.07 4.36
CA ILE A 157 13.14 33.71 5.38
C ILE A 157 13.82 33.56 6.78
N PRO A 158 13.44 34.34 7.83
CA PRO A 158 14.24 34.47 9.06
C PRO A 158 14.07 33.35 10.13
N PHE A 159 15.17 33.05 10.83
CA PHE A 159 15.35 32.31 12.11
C PHE A 159 14.93 30.82 12.21
N THR A 160 15.59 30.12 13.13
CA THR A 160 15.57 28.66 13.39
C THR A 160 14.18 28.06 13.61
N THR A 161 13.24 28.82 14.16
CA THR A 161 11.83 28.41 14.34
C THR A 161 11.12 28.13 13.01
N LYS A 162 11.58 28.71 11.89
CA LYS A 162 10.96 28.48 10.58
C LYS A 162 11.41 27.20 9.87
N TYR A 163 12.55 26.59 10.21
CA TYR A 163 12.95 25.31 9.59
C TYR A 163 11.99 24.17 9.93
N PHE A 164 11.44 24.18 11.15
CA PHE A 164 10.39 23.24 11.58
C PHE A 164 9.11 23.42 10.76
N LEU A 165 8.67 24.68 10.58
CA LEU A 165 7.54 25.04 9.73
C LEU A 165 7.77 24.64 8.26
N HIS A 166 9.00 24.75 7.75
CA HIS A 166 9.35 24.27 6.41
C HIS A 166 9.22 22.76 6.32
N PHE A 167 9.82 21.99 7.24
CA PHE A 167 9.68 20.53 7.26
C PHE A 167 8.19 20.12 7.23
N PHE A 168 7.38 20.74 8.10
CA PHE A 168 5.96 20.48 8.18
C PHE A 168 5.20 20.82 6.89
N LEU A 169 5.42 22.01 6.33
CA LEU A 169 4.82 22.45 5.07
C LEU A 169 5.19 21.51 3.92
N PHE A 170 6.47 21.13 3.80
CA PHE A 170 6.94 20.26 2.72
C PHE A 170 6.47 18.82 2.86
N MET A 171 6.32 18.32 4.09
CA MET A 171 5.72 17.00 4.35
C MET A 171 4.25 16.99 3.96
N ASN A 172 3.49 18.02 4.35
CA ASN A 172 2.08 18.17 3.95
C ASN A 172 1.94 18.33 2.44
N LEU A 173 2.80 19.14 1.80
CA LEU A 173 2.81 19.30 0.34
C LEU A 173 3.13 17.98 -0.35
N LEU A 174 4.10 17.20 0.15
CA LEU A 174 4.42 15.87 -0.37
C LEU A 174 3.20 14.95 -0.29
N PHE A 175 2.54 14.86 0.87
CA PHE A 175 1.32 14.05 1.03
C PHE A 175 0.19 14.51 0.12
N LEU A 176 -0.06 15.82 0.02
CA LEU A 176 -1.08 16.40 -0.83
C LEU A 176 -0.80 16.11 -2.32
N MET A 177 0.44 16.26 -2.76
CA MET A 177 0.83 15.93 -4.14
C MET A 177 0.65 14.43 -4.41
N CYS A 178 1.09 13.55 -3.49
CA CYS A 178 0.83 12.12 -3.60
C CYS A 178 -0.68 11.81 -3.68
N PHE A 179 -1.50 12.51 -2.89
CA PHE A 179 -2.95 12.34 -2.87
C PHE A 179 -3.63 12.82 -4.16
N ILE A 180 -3.28 14.01 -4.67
CA ILE A 180 -3.79 14.55 -5.94
C ILE A 180 -3.42 13.63 -7.10
N VAL A 181 -2.16 13.19 -7.15
CA VAL A 181 -1.68 12.26 -8.18
C VAL A 181 -2.43 10.93 -8.11
N PHE A 182 -2.72 10.43 -6.90
CA PHE A 182 -3.56 9.26 -6.68
C PHE A 182 -5.00 9.47 -7.21
N LEU A 183 -5.62 10.62 -6.96
CA LEU A 183 -6.97 10.94 -7.45
C LEU A 183 -7.04 11.02 -8.98
N PHE A 184 -6.09 11.71 -9.62
CA PHE A 184 -6.07 11.86 -11.08
C PHE A 184 -5.89 10.52 -11.82
N HIS A 185 -5.07 9.61 -11.30
CA HIS A 185 -4.86 8.30 -11.92
C HIS A 185 -6.13 7.43 -11.94
N TYR A 186 -6.96 7.53 -10.89
CA TYR A 186 -8.19 6.73 -10.79
C TYR A 186 -9.25 7.16 -11.81
N SER A 187 -9.27 8.43 -12.23
CA SER A 187 -10.15 8.91 -13.30
C SER A 187 -9.90 8.20 -14.64
N PHE A 188 -8.71 7.63 -14.86
CA PHE A 188 -8.28 7.06 -16.13
C PHE A 188 -8.05 5.55 -16.13
N THR A 189 -8.18 4.85 -15.00
CA THR A 189 -7.99 3.40 -14.94
C THR A 189 -9.29 2.68 -14.56
N LYS A 190 -9.98 2.12 -15.57
CA LYS A 190 -11.15 1.24 -15.39
C LYS A 190 -10.84 -0.01 -14.53
N ASP A 191 -9.56 -0.32 -14.34
CA ASP A 191 -9.08 -1.54 -13.67
C ASP A 191 -8.72 -1.35 -12.19
N TYR A 192 -8.83 -0.16 -11.60
CA TYR A 192 -8.63 0.01 -10.16
C TYR A 192 -9.98 0.24 -9.49
N LEU A 193 -10.36 -0.64 -8.56
CA LEU A 193 -11.63 -0.56 -7.82
C LEU A 193 -11.37 -0.37 -6.31
N THR A 194 -10.25 0.24 -5.96
CA THR A 194 -9.83 0.52 -4.56
C THR A 194 -9.90 2.01 -4.26
N HIS A 195 -11.01 2.66 -4.59
CA HIS A 195 -11.31 3.95 -4.00
C HIS A 195 -11.83 3.70 -2.56
N PRO A 196 -11.48 4.49 -1.54
CA PRO A 196 -12.15 4.37 -0.24
C PRO A 196 -13.67 4.57 -0.34
N PHE A 197 -14.14 5.23 -1.42
CA PHE A 197 -15.56 5.34 -1.78
C PHE A 197 -16.01 4.39 -2.91
N SER A 198 -15.19 3.49 -3.49
CA SER A 198 -15.73 2.49 -4.44
C SER A 198 -16.68 1.53 -3.71
N PHE A 199 -16.39 1.30 -2.42
CA PHE A 199 -17.29 0.65 -1.46
C PHE A 199 -18.65 1.38 -1.30
N LEU A 200 -18.70 2.69 -1.55
CA LEU A 200 -19.95 3.47 -1.52
C LEU A 200 -20.77 3.35 -2.82
N PHE A 201 -20.15 3.04 -3.96
CA PHE A 201 -20.83 3.07 -5.27
C PHE A 201 -21.10 1.68 -5.89
N GLU A 202 -20.40 0.62 -5.47
CA GLU A 202 -20.73 -0.75 -5.89
C GLU A 202 -21.12 -1.60 -4.67
N ARG A 203 -22.43 -1.67 -4.41
CA ARG A 203 -23.00 -2.67 -3.49
C ARG A 203 -22.93 -4.04 -4.18
N SER A 204 -21.80 -4.73 -4.02
CA SER A 204 -21.73 -6.16 -4.33
C SER A 204 -22.35 -6.94 -3.17
N LYS A 205 -23.24 -7.87 -3.49
CA LYS A 205 -23.87 -8.76 -2.50
C LYS A 205 -23.04 -10.04 -2.44
N GLN A 206 -22.64 -10.43 -1.23
CA GLN A 206 -22.09 -11.76 -1.01
C GLN A 206 -23.20 -12.79 -1.20
N ILE A 207 -23.04 -13.66 -2.18
CA ILE A 207 -24.03 -14.70 -2.52
C ILE A 207 -23.55 -16.10 -2.18
N PHE A 208 -22.26 -16.26 -1.86
CA PHE A 208 -21.65 -17.52 -1.50
C PHE A 208 -20.47 -17.30 -0.55
N GLU A 209 -20.37 -18.17 0.44
CA GLU A 209 -19.24 -18.28 1.36
C GLU A 209 -19.13 -19.72 1.83
N GLU A 210 -17.95 -20.30 1.65
CA GLU A 210 -17.62 -21.62 2.20
C GLU A 210 -16.18 -21.60 2.71
N LYS A 211 -15.97 -22.25 3.86
CA LYS A 211 -14.66 -22.40 4.49
C LYS A 211 -14.48 -23.86 4.87
N ILE A 212 -13.51 -24.52 4.25
CA ILE A 212 -13.32 -25.97 4.37
C ILE A 212 -11.85 -26.35 4.56
N PRO A 213 -11.56 -27.51 5.18
CA PRO A 213 -10.23 -28.09 5.15
C PRO A 213 -9.75 -28.34 3.71
N ALA A 214 -8.49 -28.06 3.46
CA ALA A 214 -7.81 -28.12 2.16
C ALA A 214 -7.50 -29.57 1.75
N ASN A 215 -8.54 -30.33 1.39
CA ASN A 215 -8.39 -31.70 0.88
C ASN A 215 -9.16 -31.90 -0.44
N ARG A 216 -8.81 -32.95 -1.20
CA ARG A 216 -9.41 -33.23 -2.52
C ARG A 216 -10.92 -33.48 -2.46
N ALA A 217 -11.41 -34.15 -1.41
CA ALA A 217 -12.82 -34.46 -1.26
C ALA A 217 -13.65 -33.17 -1.05
N ASN A 218 -13.22 -32.30 -0.16
CA ASN A 218 -13.88 -31.04 0.13
C ASN A 218 -13.77 -30.05 -1.04
N SER A 219 -12.63 -30.03 -1.76
CA SER A 219 -12.49 -29.25 -3.00
C SER A 219 -13.57 -29.65 -4.01
N ARG A 220 -13.79 -30.96 -4.23
CA ARG A 220 -14.86 -31.45 -5.10
C ARG A 220 -16.25 -30.99 -4.64
N LEU A 221 -16.54 -31.04 -3.33
CA LEU A 221 -17.82 -30.56 -2.78
C LEU A 221 -18.03 -29.06 -3.04
N ILE A 222 -16.98 -28.23 -2.91
CA ILE A 222 -17.07 -26.82 -3.28
C ILE A 222 -17.34 -26.65 -4.77
N LYS A 223 -16.65 -27.39 -5.64
CA LYS A 223 -16.88 -27.35 -7.09
C LYS A 223 -18.35 -27.62 -7.41
N GLU A 224 -18.93 -28.66 -6.82
CA GLU A 224 -20.34 -29.01 -6.97
C GLU A 224 -21.29 -27.89 -6.46
N LYS A 225 -21.01 -27.31 -5.30
CA LYS A 225 -21.78 -26.16 -4.77
C LYS A 225 -21.70 -24.92 -5.66
N LEU A 226 -20.54 -24.65 -6.25
CA LEU A 226 -20.34 -23.54 -7.19
C LEU A 226 -21.10 -23.76 -8.50
N TRP A 227 -21.19 -25.00 -8.99
CA TRP A 227 -22.04 -25.35 -10.13
C TRP A 227 -23.53 -25.15 -9.83
N LEU A 228 -23.99 -25.55 -8.65
CA LEU A 228 -25.37 -25.27 -8.21
C LEU A 228 -25.64 -23.75 -8.16
N LEU A 229 -24.66 -22.96 -7.73
CA LEU A 229 -24.75 -21.50 -7.73
C LEU A 229 -24.83 -20.93 -9.16
N TYR A 230 -23.99 -21.43 -10.08
CA TYR A 230 -23.96 -21.04 -11.49
C TYR A 230 -25.33 -21.24 -12.16
N ASP A 231 -25.96 -22.40 -11.93
CA ASP A 231 -27.29 -22.69 -12.48
C ASP A 231 -28.37 -21.83 -11.79
N LYS A 232 -28.31 -21.69 -10.45
CA LYS A 232 -29.26 -20.89 -9.68
C LYS A 232 -29.28 -19.41 -10.10
N GLN A 233 -28.11 -18.83 -10.40
CA GLN A 233 -27.99 -17.43 -10.82
C GLN A 233 -28.12 -17.23 -12.34
N ASN A 234 -28.33 -18.31 -13.09
CA ASN A 234 -28.44 -18.31 -14.54
C ASN A 234 -27.25 -17.61 -15.24
N TRP A 235 -26.03 -17.87 -14.78
CA TRP A 235 -24.82 -17.24 -15.31
C TRP A 235 -24.46 -17.68 -16.74
N ARG A 236 -25.18 -18.64 -17.30
CA ARG A 236 -25.04 -19.12 -18.68
C ARG A 236 -25.07 -17.99 -19.71
N HIS A 237 -25.84 -16.93 -19.46
CA HIS A 237 -25.89 -15.76 -20.36
C HIS A 237 -24.68 -14.83 -20.24
N THR A 238 -23.96 -14.88 -19.13
CA THR A 238 -22.77 -14.06 -18.88
C THR A 238 -21.49 -14.81 -19.28
N MET A 239 -21.35 -16.06 -18.86
CA MET A 239 -20.16 -16.87 -19.05
C MET A 239 -20.56 -18.29 -19.36
N ASP A 240 -20.01 -18.86 -20.44
CA ASP A 240 -20.27 -20.25 -20.81
C ASP A 240 -19.75 -21.22 -19.74
N SER A 241 -20.40 -22.38 -19.65
CA SER A 241 -20.07 -23.45 -18.70
C SER A 241 -18.60 -23.89 -18.79
N PHE A 242 -18.01 -23.89 -19.98
CA PHE A 242 -16.61 -24.24 -20.18
C PHE A 242 -15.66 -23.26 -19.48
N TRP A 243 -15.92 -21.95 -19.57
CA TRP A 243 -15.10 -20.93 -18.91
C TRP A 243 -15.28 -20.96 -17.40
N PHE A 244 -16.52 -21.16 -16.94
CA PHE A 244 -16.78 -21.32 -15.53
C PHE A 244 -16.04 -22.54 -14.96
N GLN A 245 -16.01 -23.65 -15.70
CA GLN A 245 -15.25 -24.84 -15.30
C GLN A 245 -13.76 -24.53 -15.14
N ILE A 246 -13.14 -23.90 -16.14
CA ILE A 246 -11.73 -23.51 -16.08
C ILE A 246 -11.46 -22.60 -14.88
N LEU A 247 -12.31 -21.60 -14.67
CA LEU A 247 -12.20 -20.67 -13.54
C LEU A 247 -12.18 -21.43 -12.21
N VAL A 248 -13.15 -22.32 -12.00
CA VAL A 248 -13.31 -23.07 -10.76
C VAL A 248 -12.19 -24.09 -10.56
N ASP A 249 -11.85 -24.86 -11.59
CA ASP A 249 -10.83 -25.91 -11.51
C ASP A 249 -9.45 -25.31 -11.25
N GLU A 250 -9.04 -24.33 -12.06
CA GLU A 250 -7.71 -23.74 -11.92
C GLU A 250 -7.55 -22.98 -10.61
N THR A 251 -8.57 -22.29 -10.10
CA THR A 251 -8.43 -21.57 -8.83
C THR A 251 -8.38 -22.50 -7.62
N LEU A 252 -9.26 -23.49 -7.56
CA LEU A 252 -9.31 -24.41 -6.43
C LEU A 252 -8.16 -25.42 -6.42
N ASP A 253 -7.73 -25.89 -7.60
CA ASP A 253 -6.62 -26.82 -7.69
C ASP A 253 -5.30 -26.10 -7.33
N ASN A 254 -5.11 -24.84 -7.76
CA ASN A 254 -3.97 -24.04 -7.32
C ASN A 254 -3.98 -23.79 -5.80
N ALA A 255 -5.15 -23.47 -5.23
CA ALA A 255 -5.30 -23.28 -3.78
C ALA A 255 -4.96 -24.57 -3.01
N LEU A 256 -5.38 -25.73 -3.52
CA LEU A 256 -5.10 -27.02 -2.91
C LEU A 256 -3.62 -27.42 -3.02
N GLU A 257 -3.01 -27.26 -4.21
CA GLU A 257 -1.61 -27.65 -4.45
C GLU A 257 -0.61 -26.77 -3.68
N HIS A 258 -0.90 -25.47 -3.57
CA HIS A 258 0.01 -24.51 -2.95
C HIS A 258 -0.29 -24.23 -1.48
N GLY A 259 -1.55 -24.32 -1.07
CA GLY A 259 -2.00 -23.99 0.28
C GLY A 259 -2.60 -25.14 1.08
N GLY A 260 -2.74 -26.35 0.52
CA GLY A 260 -3.25 -27.54 1.21
C GLY A 260 -2.18 -28.58 1.54
N LYS A 261 -1.08 -28.16 2.18
CA LYS A 261 0.06 -29.04 2.48
C LYS A 261 -0.02 -29.66 3.87
N ARG A 262 -0.90 -29.17 4.73
CA ARG A 262 -1.13 -29.63 6.11
C ARG A 262 -2.60 -30.00 6.29
N GLU A 263 -2.88 -30.90 7.21
CA GLU A 263 -4.25 -31.36 7.50
C GLU A 263 -5.15 -30.23 8.01
N ASP A 264 -4.57 -29.25 8.71
CA ASP A 264 -5.28 -28.09 9.27
C ASP A 264 -5.39 -26.91 8.29
N ASP A 265 -4.84 -27.03 7.08
CA ASP A 265 -4.91 -25.95 6.10
C ASP A 265 -6.37 -25.76 5.65
N ILE A 266 -6.77 -24.49 5.47
CA ILE A 266 -8.14 -24.13 5.11
C ILE A 266 -8.15 -23.40 3.77
N ILE A 267 -9.14 -23.75 2.94
CA ILE A 267 -9.51 -23.00 1.74
C ILE A 267 -10.82 -22.27 2.00
N THR A 268 -10.85 -20.99 1.69
CA THR A 268 -12.05 -20.14 1.80
C THR A 268 -12.43 -19.64 0.42
N VAL A 269 -13.71 -19.77 0.07
CA VAL A 269 -14.25 -19.29 -1.20
C VAL A 269 -15.36 -18.29 -0.91
N HIS A 270 -15.26 -17.13 -1.53
CA HIS A 270 -16.33 -16.14 -1.51
C HIS A 270 -16.76 -15.81 -2.94
N VAL A 271 -18.06 -15.63 -3.13
CA VAL A 271 -18.57 -15.05 -4.37
C VAL A 271 -19.40 -13.82 -4.05
N PHE A 272 -19.05 -12.73 -4.71
CA PHE A 272 -19.80 -11.50 -4.69
C PHE A 272 -20.37 -11.23 -6.08
N GLU A 273 -21.62 -10.77 -6.10
CA GLU A 273 -22.30 -10.41 -7.33
C GLU A 273 -22.83 -8.98 -7.22
N SER A 274 -22.57 -8.19 -8.25
CA SER A 274 -23.14 -6.87 -8.46
C SER A 274 -23.97 -6.84 -9.75
N ALA A 275 -24.56 -5.68 -10.06
CA ALA A 275 -25.26 -5.51 -11.33
C ALA A 275 -24.33 -5.70 -12.55
N LYS A 276 -23.03 -5.44 -12.41
CA LYS A 276 -22.05 -5.46 -13.51
C LYS A 276 -21.04 -6.59 -13.42
N PHE A 277 -20.74 -7.07 -12.23
CA PHE A 277 -19.61 -7.98 -12.03
C PHE A 277 -19.98 -9.21 -11.20
N ILE A 278 -19.31 -10.31 -11.51
CA ILE A 278 -19.22 -11.50 -10.65
C ILE A 278 -17.77 -11.58 -10.20
N ASP A 279 -17.54 -11.56 -8.90
CA ASP A 279 -16.22 -11.65 -8.27
C ASP A 279 -16.11 -12.95 -7.49
N VAL A 280 -15.22 -13.83 -7.92
CA VAL A 280 -14.91 -15.09 -7.23
C VAL A 280 -13.57 -14.94 -6.52
N PHE A 281 -13.56 -15.11 -5.21
CA PHE A 281 -12.36 -15.11 -4.37
C PHE A 281 -12.07 -16.52 -3.89
N VAL A 282 -10.83 -16.98 -4.05
CA VAL A 282 -10.34 -18.22 -3.45
C VAL A 282 -9.11 -17.88 -2.63
N ILE A 283 -9.15 -18.18 -1.34
CA ILE A 283 -8.11 -17.89 -0.35
C ILE A 283 -7.57 -19.21 0.17
N ASP A 284 -6.25 -19.35 0.17
CA ASP A 284 -5.54 -20.53 0.66
C ASP A 284 -4.64 -20.20 1.86
N SER A 285 -4.28 -21.24 2.63
CA SER A 285 -3.44 -21.12 3.84
C SER A 285 -1.93 -21.16 3.54
N GLY A 286 -1.55 -21.11 2.26
CA GLY A 286 -0.17 -21.16 1.81
C GLY A 286 0.60 -19.88 2.13
N LYS A 287 1.92 -19.93 1.94
CA LYS A 287 2.83 -18.78 2.10
C LYS A 287 2.60 -17.68 1.03
N GLY A 288 1.76 -17.97 0.05
CA GLY A 288 1.55 -17.17 -1.14
C GLY A 288 2.77 -17.12 -2.05
N PHE A 289 2.61 -16.47 -3.21
CA PHE A 289 3.66 -16.32 -4.21
C PHE A 289 3.62 -14.93 -4.83
N ASN A 290 4.69 -14.50 -5.47
CA ASN A 290 4.65 -13.24 -6.23
C ASN A 290 4.20 -13.53 -7.68
N PRO A 291 3.00 -13.09 -8.11
CA PRO A 291 2.44 -13.43 -9.43
C PRO A 291 3.21 -12.86 -10.62
N ARG A 292 4.16 -11.95 -10.36
CA ARG A 292 5.02 -11.30 -11.37
C ARG A 292 6.34 -12.05 -11.58
N HIS A 293 6.77 -12.83 -10.60
CA HIS A 293 7.94 -13.71 -10.73
C HIS A 293 7.57 -15.11 -11.19
N VAL A 294 6.27 -15.38 -11.42
CA VAL A 294 5.81 -16.62 -12.04
C VAL A 294 6.19 -16.58 -13.51
N PRO A 295 7.09 -17.45 -13.97
CA PRO A 295 7.61 -17.37 -15.34
C PRO A 295 6.58 -17.83 -16.35
N SER A 296 6.68 -17.34 -17.58
CA SER A 296 5.68 -17.66 -18.60
C SER A 296 5.86 -19.10 -19.08
N PRO A 297 4.80 -19.93 -19.15
CA PRO A 297 4.90 -21.29 -19.67
C PRO A 297 5.19 -21.33 -21.18
N ILE A 298 5.21 -20.19 -21.87
CA ILE A 298 5.50 -20.07 -23.31
C ILE A 298 7.01 -19.86 -23.57
N GLU A 299 7.80 -19.59 -22.52
CA GLU A 299 9.26 -19.47 -22.62
C GLU A 299 9.89 -20.78 -23.14
N SER A 300 10.95 -20.66 -23.97
CA SER A 300 11.52 -21.77 -24.73
C SER A 300 12.06 -22.90 -23.86
N ASP A 301 12.59 -22.57 -22.68
CA ASP A 301 13.08 -23.48 -21.65
C ASP A 301 11.96 -24.14 -20.83
N ARG A 302 10.72 -23.62 -20.91
CA ARG A 302 9.56 -24.10 -20.13
C ARG A 302 8.51 -24.85 -20.93
N LYS A 303 8.62 -24.91 -22.26
CA LYS A 303 7.70 -25.65 -23.13
C LYS A 303 7.53 -27.13 -22.74
N LEU A 304 8.58 -27.75 -22.21
CA LEU A 304 8.60 -29.16 -21.82
C LEU A 304 8.11 -29.39 -20.38
N ILE A 305 7.85 -28.34 -19.60
CA ILE A 305 7.30 -28.45 -18.24
C ILE A 305 5.80 -28.73 -18.34
N THR A 306 5.36 -29.79 -17.66
CA THR A 306 3.99 -30.30 -17.71
C THR A 306 3.00 -29.51 -16.84
N GLY A 307 3.49 -28.73 -15.87
CA GLY A 307 2.68 -27.92 -14.94
C GLY A 307 2.83 -26.40 -15.13
N GLY A 308 2.14 -25.63 -14.28
CA GLY A 308 2.31 -24.16 -14.19
C GLY A 308 1.59 -23.35 -15.27
N ARG A 309 0.58 -23.93 -15.92
CA ARG A 309 -0.19 -23.25 -16.99
C ARG A 309 -1.43 -22.50 -16.47
N GLY A 310 -1.96 -22.90 -15.31
CA GLY A 310 -3.21 -22.36 -14.77
C GLY A 310 -3.24 -20.85 -14.65
N ILE A 311 -2.23 -20.27 -13.99
CA ILE A 311 -2.11 -18.81 -13.85
C ILE A 311 -2.07 -18.11 -15.22
N HIS A 312 -1.39 -18.70 -16.21
CA HIS A 312 -1.32 -18.13 -17.56
C HIS A 312 -2.68 -18.18 -18.27
N ILE A 313 -3.38 -19.31 -18.16
CA ILE A 313 -4.72 -19.51 -18.72
C ILE A 313 -5.70 -18.50 -18.10
N LEU A 314 -5.73 -18.41 -16.77
CA LEU A 314 -6.60 -17.49 -16.06
C LEU A 314 -6.32 -16.03 -16.45
N LYS A 315 -5.05 -15.61 -16.55
CA LYS A 315 -4.67 -14.25 -16.97
C LYS A 315 -5.10 -13.89 -18.40
N LYS A 316 -5.18 -14.86 -19.30
CA LYS A 316 -5.64 -14.63 -20.68
C LYS A 316 -7.15 -14.51 -20.79
N LEU A 317 -7.89 -15.22 -19.94
CA LEU A 317 -9.34 -15.38 -20.06
C LEU A 317 -10.12 -14.39 -19.18
N PHE A 318 -9.57 -14.04 -18.03
CA PHE A 318 -10.29 -13.27 -17.02
C PHE A 318 -9.48 -12.10 -16.50
N LEU A 319 -10.19 -11.17 -15.85
CA LEU A 319 -9.53 -10.14 -15.05
C LEU A 319 -9.17 -10.76 -13.70
N VAL A 320 -7.90 -11.13 -13.55
CA VAL A 320 -7.40 -11.84 -12.37
C VAL A 320 -6.54 -10.91 -11.52
N ARG A 321 -6.76 -10.94 -10.21
CA ARG A 321 -5.96 -10.22 -9.22
C ARG A 321 -5.56 -11.19 -8.12
N TRP A 322 -4.43 -10.91 -7.51
CA TRP A 322 -4.02 -11.60 -6.29
C TRP A 322 -3.96 -10.61 -5.16
N ASN A 323 -4.16 -11.09 -3.93
CA ASN A 323 -3.82 -10.28 -2.77
C ASN A 323 -2.31 -10.05 -2.69
N PHE A 324 -1.91 -9.24 -1.71
CA PHE A 324 -0.53 -8.85 -1.52
C PHE A 324 0.41 -10.03 -1.17
N LEU A 325 -0.07 -11.03 -0.43
CA LEU A 325 0.70 -12.22 -0.09
C LEU A 325 0.77 -13.20 -1.27
N GLY A 326 -0.20 -13.14 -2.19
CA GLY A 326 -0.38 -14.07 -3.29
C GLY A 326 -1.00 -15.41 -2.89
N ASN A 327 -1.69 -15.47 -1.75
CA ASN A 327 -2.45 -16.64 -1.27
C ASN A 327 -3.97 -16.42 -1.37
N GLU A 328 -4.39 -15.42 -2.14
CA GLU A 328 -5.77 -15.18 -2.50
C GLU A 328 -5.79 -14.75 -3.95
N VAL A 329 -6.67 -15.36 -4.73
CA VAL A 329 -6.96 -14.99 -6.09
C VAL A 329 -8.39 -14.45 -6.17
N ASN A 330 -8.57 -13.30 -6.81
CA ASN A 330 -9.84 -12.74 -7.21
C ASN A 330 -9.94 -12.86 -8.73
N ILE A 331 -11.03 -13.45 -9.21
CA ILE A 331 -11.39 -13.48 -10.61
C ILE A 331 -12.67 -12.67 -10.79
N ARG A 332 -12.58 -11.65 -11.64
CA ARG A 332 -13.70 -10.79 -12.00
C ARG A 332 -14.19 -11.09 -13.41
N VAL A 333 -15.49 -11.37 -13.51
CA VAL A 333 -16.22 -11.55 -14.76
C VAL A 333 -17.16 -10.36 -14.95
N ASP A 334 -17.13 -9.77 -16.14
CA ASP A 334 -17.99 -8.64 -16.52
C ASP A 334 -19.28 -9.15 -17.17
N LYS A 335 -20.42 -8.88 -16.54
CA LYS A 335 -21.75 -9.29 -17.03
C LYS A 335 -22.15 -8.58 -18.32
N THR A 336 -21.51 -7.47 -18.65
CA THR A 336 -21.80 -6.67 -19.86
C THR A 336 -21.04 -7.15 -21.09
N LYS A 337 -19.97 -7.92 -20.92
CA LYS A 337 -19.26 -8.56 -22.03
C LYS A 337 -19.95 -9.88 -22.37
N SER A 338 -20.97 -9.83 -23.23
CA SER A 338 -21.64 -11.03 -23.71
C SER A 338 -20.76 -11.81 -24.70
N SER A 339 -20.57 -13.11 -24.44
CA SER A 339 -20.19 -14.22 -25.35
C SER A 339 -18.95 -14.12 -26.27
N ASP A 340 -18.41 -12.94 -26.55
CA ASP A 340 -17.19 -12.75 -27.35
C ASP A 340 -15.96 -12.77 -26.43
N TRP A 341 -15.79 -13.85 -25.67
CA TRP A 341 -14.51 -14.18 -25.04
C TRP A 341 -13.47 -14.61 -26.09
N LYS A 342 -13.89 -14.76 -27.36
CA LYS A 342 -13.04 -14.91 -28.54
C LYS A 342 -12.71 -13.54 -29.13
N THR A 343 -11.72 -12.83 -28.63
CA THR A 343 -10.90 -11.94 -29.47
C THR A 343 -9.69 -11.42 -28.70
N ASN A 344 -8.58 -11.35 -29.42
CA ASN A 344 -7.23 -10.96 -29.01
C ASN A 344 -6.38 -12.08 -28.42
N VAL A 345 -6.23 -13.17 -29.19
CA VAL A 345 -4.98 -13.96 -29.17
C VAL A 345 -3.94 -13.22 -30.00
#